data_AF-R5W3G3-F1
#
_entry.id   AF-R5W3G3-F1
#
_cell.length_a   1.000
_cell.length_b   1.000
_cell.length_c   1.000
_cell.angle_alpha   90.00
_cell.angle_beta   90.00
_cell.angle_gamma   90.00
#
_symmetry.space_group_name_H-M   'P 1'
#
loop_
_entity.id
_entity.type
_entity.pdbx_description
1 polymer ?
#
loop_
_entity_poly.entity_id
_entity_poly.type
_entity_poly.pdbx_seq_one_letter_code
_entity_poly.pdbx_strand_id
1 'polypeptide(L)'
;MRCPKCDANVNDTSAVCGFCGQDLSIIHYVRRISNTYYNMGLEKAKVRDLSGAVVILKKSLQFNKKNTDARNLLGLVYYEMGETVAALSEWVLSKYLQPEENLADYYINTIQKNQTALDATNQTIKKYNAALAAAKGGNEDLAIIQLRKVVGLNPHFVRAQQLLALLYIHIKDYSKAAKCLNRARKVDFNNTTTLKYLHEISTKKDRSQPQRFRFCAGEKE
;
A
#
# COMPACT_ATOMS: atom_id res chain seq x y z
N MET A 1 27.23 -3.14 15.97
CA MET A 1 27.01 -2.00 15.04
C MET A 1 28.32 -1.33 14.67
N ARG A 2 28.36 -0.55 13.58
CA ARG A 2 29.51 0.31 13.26
C ARG A 2 29.35 1.69 13.87
N CYS A 3 30.40 2.22 14.48
CA CYS A 3 30.43 3.58 15.02
C CYS A 3 30.33 4.61 13.88
N PRO A 4 29.46 5.64 13.97
CA PRO A 4 29.30 6.62 12.90
C PRO A 4 30.51 7.55 12.74
N LYS A 5 31.38 7.65 13.77
CA LYS A 5 32.54 8.56 13.78
C LYS A 5 33.82 7.87 13.27
N CYS A 6 34.12 6.66 13.75
CA CYS A 6 35.37 5.96 13.43
C CYS A 6 35.19 4.62 12.69
N ASP A 7 33.96 4.25 12.33
CA ASP A 7 33.59 3.00 11.66
C ASP A 7 33.97 1.68 12.38
N ALA A 8 34.53 1.77 13.59
CA ALA A 8 34.86 0.60 14.39
C ALA A 8 33.61 -0.25 14.70
N ASN A 9 33.76 -1.58 14.64
CA ASN A 9 32.72 -2.50 15.04
C ASN A 9 32.62 -2.51 16.57
N VAL A 10 31.45 -2.12 17.08
CA VAL A 10 31.14 -2.02 18.52
C VAL A 10 29.93 -2.87 18.85
N ASN A 11 29.83 -3.32 20.10
CA ASN A 11 28.66 -4.06 20.58
C ASN A 11 27.39 -3.21 20.39
N ASP A 12 26.29 -3.86 20.01
CA ASP A 12 25.02 -3.20 19.72
C ASP A 12 24.31 -2.66 20.97
N THR A 13 24.76 -3.06 22.16
CA THR A 13 24.24 -2.52 23.44
C THR A 13 25.09 -1.40 24.02
N SER A 14 26.27 -1.11 23.45
CA SER A 14 27.18 -0.09 23.96
C SER A 14 26.57 1.30 23.84
N ALA A 15 26.56 2.04 24.96
CA ALA A 15 26.14 3.45 24.97
C ALA A 15 27.21 4.39 24.38
N VAL A 16 28.50 3.99 24.46
CA VAL A 16 29.64 4.78 23.97
C VAL A 16 30.56 3.90 23.15
N CYS A 17 31.19 4.46 22.12
CA CYS A 17 32.22 3.77 21.35
C CYS A 17 33.51 3.65 22.16
N GLY A 18 33.93 2.42 22.44
CA GLY A 18 35.19 2.14 23.16
C GLY A 18 36.47 2.59 22.44
N PHE A 19 36.40 2.90 21.14
CA PHE A 19 37.57 3.30 20.34
C PHE A 19 37.75 4.81 20.22
N CYS A 20 36.66 5.57 20.09
CA CYS A 20 36.73 7.02 19.83
C CYS A 20 35.91 7.89 20.80
N GLY A 21 35.28 7.28 21.81
CA GLY A 21 34.47 7.98 22.83
C GLY A 21 33.14 8.54 22.31
N GLN A 22 32.75 8.25 21.06
CA GLN A 22 31.49 8.74 20.50
C GLN A 22 30.28 8.20 21.28
N ASP A 23 29.36 9.09 21.68
CA ASP A 23 28.07 8.71 22.22
C ASP A 23 27.20 8.06 21.13
N LEU A 24 26.72 6.84 21.43
CA LEU A 24 25.89 6.00 20.57
C LEU A 24 24.44 5.96 21.05
N SER A 25 24.10 6.62 22.17
CA SER A 25 22.75 6.70 22.73
C SER A 25 21.72 7.18 21.69
N ILE A 26 22.11 8.15 20.86
CA ILE A 26 21.28 8.70 19.79
C ILE A 26 20.92 7.65 18.74
N ILE A 27 21.81 6.70 18.43
CA ILE A 27 21.54 5.63 17.46
C ILE A 27 20.51 4.67 18.04
N HIS A 28 20.64 4.31 19.31
CA HIS A 28 19.68 3.47 20.01
C HIS A 28 18.31 4.13 20.09
N TYR A 29 18.28 5.45 20.31
CA TYR A 29 17.06 6.23 20.32
C TYR A 29 16.37 6.22 18.94
N VAL A 30 17.11 6.50 17.87
CA VAL A 30 16.59 6.47 16.49
C VAL A 30 16.09 5.07 16.11
N ARG A 31 16.79 4.00 16.50
CA ARG A 31 16.35 2.61 16.28
C ARG A 31 15.05 2.31 17.03
N ARG A 32 14.91 2.75 18.29
CA ARG A 32 13.67 2.60 19.06
C ARG A 32 12.49 3.33 18.41
N ILE A 33 12.71 4.52 17.87
CA ILE A 33 11.69 5.24 17.09
C ILE A 33 11.28 4.41 15.87
N SER A 34 12.25 3.90 15.10
CA SER A 34 11.99 3.00 13.97
C SER A 34 11.14 1.80 14.39
N ASN A 35 11.49 1.12 15.49
CA ASN A 35 10.77 -0.06 15.96
C ASN A 35 9.36 0.27 16.44
N THR A 36 9.16 1.45 17.01
CA THR A 36 7.82 1.95 17.37
C THR A 36 6.95 2.10 16.11
N TYR A 37 7.47 2.72 15.05
CA TYR A 37 6.76 2.81 13.78
C TYR A 37 6.53 1.44 13.14
N TYR A 38 7.48 0.50 13.25
CA TYR A 38 7.26 -0.88 12.79
C TYR A 38 6.05 -1.51 13.49
N ASN A 39 5.99 -1.45 14.82
CA ASN A 39 4.88 -2.00 15.61
C ASN A 39 3.56 -1.34 15.23
N MET A 40 3.53 -0.02 15.07
CA MET A 40 2.34 0.69 14.59
C MET A 40 1.91 0.23 13.19
N GLY A 41 2.87 -0.03 12.30
CA GLY A 41 2.62 -0.56 10.95
C GLY A 41 2.02 -1.97 10.99
N LEU A 42 2.53 -2.82 11.89
CA LEU A 42 2.01 -4.16 12.13
C LEU A 42 0.56 -4.12 12.63
N GLU A 43 0.24 -3.26 13.59
CA GLU A 43 -1.13 -3.10 14.09
C GLU A 43 -2.09 -2.62 12.99
N LYS A 44 -1.66 -1.70 12.14
CA LYS A 44 -2.43 -1.27 10.97
C LYS A 44 -2.67 -2.41 9.98
N ALA A 45 -1.64 -3.21 9.68
CA ALA A 45 -1.77 -4.36 8.79
C ALA A 45 -2.74 -5.41 9.33
N LYS A 46 -2.74 -5.67 10.64
CA LYS A 46 -3.67 -6.61 11.31
C LYS A 46 -5.13 -6.21 11.13
N VAL A 47 -5.45 -4.91 11.21
CA VAL A 47 -6.81 -4.39 10.97
C VAL A 47 -7.10 -4.12 9.49
N ARG A 48 -6.27 -4.65 8.58
CA ARG A 48 -6.36 -4.48 7.11
C ARG A 48 -6.40 -3.02 6.66
N ASP A 49 -5.79 -2.10 7.44
CA ASP A 49 -5.42 -0.75 7.01
C ASP A 49 -4.09 -0.82 6.27
N LEU A 50 -4.11 -1.42 5.08
CA LEU A 50 -2.88 -1.73 4.33
C LEU A 50 -2.20 -0.46 3.83
N SER A 51 -2.97 0.48 3.29
CA SER A 51 -2.44 1.79 2.88
C SER A 51 -1.88 2.60 4.05
N GLY A 52 -2.52 2.58 5.21
CA GLY A 52 -1.97 3.18 6.42
C GLY A 52 -0.70 2.48 6.92
N ALA A 53 -0.66 1.14 6.85
CA ALA A 53 0.54 0.37 7.19
C ALA A 53 1.72 0.76 6.29
N VAL A 54 1.52 0.91 4.98
CA VAL A 54 2.57 1.39 4.06
C VAL A 54 3.16 2.72 4.51
N VAL A 55 2.30 3.70 4.85
CA VAL A 55 2.74 5.03 5.27
C VAL A 55 3.60 4.95 6.54
N ILE A 56 3.15 4.16 7.52
CA ILE A 56 3.81 4.03 8.81
C ILE A 56 5.11 3.22 8.72
N LEU A 57 5.14 2.15 7.92
CA LEU A 57 6.35 1.36 7.70
C LEU A 57 7.41 2.16 6.94
N LYS A 58 7.02 3.00 5.99
CA LYS A 58 7.96 3.96 5.36
C LYS A 58 8.56 4.91 6.37
N LYS A 59 7.81 5.38 7.37
CA LYS A 59 8.37 6.19 8.49
C LYS A 59 9.38 5.38 9.29
N SER A 60 9.10 4.11 9.62
CA SER A 60 10.08 3.23 10.27
C SER A 60 11.41 3.20 9.50
N LEU A 61 11.35 3.01 8.18
CA LEU A 61 12.52 2.98 7.30
C LEU A 61 13.21 4.34 7.10
N GLN A 62 12.52 5.46 7.34
CA GLN A 62 13.15 6.79 7.37
C GLN A 62 14.09 6.92 8.58
N PHE A 63 13.71 6.39 9.74
CA PHE A 63 14.55 6.39 10.95
C PHE A 63 15.63 5.32 10.89
N ASN A 64 15.31 4.12 10.41
CA ASN A 64 16.28 3.04 10.24
C ASN A 64 16.10 2.35 8.89
N LYS A 65 16.90 2.78 7.90
CA LYS A 65 16.93 2.16 6.56
C LYS A 65 17.33 0.68 6.58
N LYS A 66 17.94 0.19 7.67
CA LYS A 66 18.40 -1.19 7.85
C LYS A 66 17.42 -2.07 8.63
N ASN A 67 16.22 -1.57 8.96
CA ASN A 67 15.21 -2.37 9.65
C ASN A 67 14.61 -3.43 8.71
N THR A 68 15.10 -4.66 8.79
CA THR A 68 14.71 -5.79 7.94
C THR A 68 13.29 -6.26 8.22
N ASP A 69 12.84 -6.24 9.47
CA ASP A 69 11.46 -6.57 9.86
C ASP A 69 10.44 -5.61 9.22
N ALA A 70 10.75 -4.31 9.24
CA ALA A 70 9.90 -3.30 8.59
C ALA A 70 9.87 -3.46 7.07
N ARG A 71 10.99 -3.83 6.43
CA ARG A 71 11.02 -4.13 4.99
C ARG A 71 10.22 -5.38 4.64
N ASN A 72 10.38 -6.44 5.42
CA ASN A 72 9.68 -7.71 5.21
C ASN A 72 8.16 -7.51 5.33
N LEU A 73 7.71 -6.80 6.37
CA LEU A 73 6.31 -6.46 6.55
C LEU A 73 5.80 -5.50 5.47
N LEU A 74 6.58 -4.49 5.08
CA LEU A 74 6.20 -3.60 3.98
C LEU A 74 6.04 -4.36 2.66
N GLY A 75 6.92 -5.32 2.39
CA GLY A 75 6.80 -6.19 1.22
C GLY A 75 5.54 -7.04 1.24
N LEU A 76 5.20 -7.63 2.39
CA LEU A 76 3.93 -8.36 2.57
C LEU A 76 2.72 -7.47 2.33
N VAL A 77 2.71 -6.26 2.89
CA VAL A 77 1.61 -5.31 2.71
C VAL A 77 1.47 -4.93 1.24
N TYR A 78 2.56 -4.67 0.53
CA TYR A 78 2.51 -4.42 -0.92
C TYR A 78 1.99 -5.61 -1.71
N TYR A 79 2.42 -6.82 -1.36
CA TYR A 79 1.98 -8.05 -2.01
C TYR A 79 0.46 -8.25 -1.87
N GLU A 80 -0.07 -8.08 -0.66
CA GLU A 80 -1.52 -8.14 -0.39
C GLU A 80 -2.30 -7.07 -1.16
N MET A 81 -1.72 -5.89 -1.37
CA MET A 81 -2.30 -4.81 -2.19
C MET A 81 -2.14 -5.04 -3.72
N GLY A 82 -1.59 -6.17 -4.13
CA GLY A 82 -1.32 -6.52 -5.54
C GLY A 82 -0.12 -5.78 -6.15
N GLU A 83 0.71 -5.11 -5.34
CA GLU A 83 1.90 -4.36 -5.77
C GLU A 83 3.16 -5.24 -5.73
N THR A 84 3.14 -6.38 -6.42
CA THR A 84 4.18 -7.44 -6.35
C THR A 84 5.61 -6.95 -6.64
N VAL A 85 5.79 -6.01 -7.58
CA VAL A 85 7.14 -5.48 -7.87
C VAL A 85 7.67 -4.61 -6.73
N ALA A 86 6.80 -3.82 -6.08
CA ALA A 86 7.19 -3.07 -4.89
C ALA A 86 7.52 -4.02 -3.73
N ALA A 87 6.75 -5.10 -3.57
CA ALA A 87 7.03 -6.14 -2.60
C ALA A 87 8.41 -6.79 -2.80
N LEU A 88 8.69 -7.22 -4.03
CA LEU A 88 9.97 -7.83 -4.39
C LEU A 88 11.14 -6.89 -4.14
N SER A 89 11.01 -5.60 -4.45
CA SER A 89 12.04 -4.60 -4.17
C SER A 89 12.39 -4.52 -2.69
N GLU A 90 11.40 -4.55 -1.79
CA GLU A 90 11.64 -4.48 -0.34
C GLU A 90 12.30 -5.75 0.19
N TRP A 91 11.88 -6.92 -0.29
CA TRP A 91 12.48 -8.20 0.13
C TRP A 91 13.91 -8.37 -0.39
N VAL A 92 14.20 -7.96 -1.63
CA VAL A 92 15.58 -7.98 -2.16
C VAL A 92 16.48 -7.07 -1.31
N LEU A 93 16.03 -5.87 -0.95
CA LEU A 93 16.77 -4.98 -0.05
C LEU A 93 16.92 -5.58 1.35
N SER A 94 15.88 -6.23 1.87
CA SER A 94 15.92 -6.92 3.17
C SER A 94 16.98 -8.03 3.16
N LYS A 95 16.97 -8.89 2.14
CA LYS A 95 17.95 -9.98 1.96
C LYS A 95 19.38 -9.46 1.79
N TYR A 96 19.56 -8.34 1.09
CA TYR A 96 20.87 -7.70 1.00
C TYR A 96 21.39 -7.22 2.36
N LEU A 97 20.52 -6.70 3.22
CA LEU A 97 20.87 -6.20 4.55
C LEU A 97 21.11 -7.31 5.58
N GLN A 98 20.35 -8.41 5.47
CA GLN A 98 20.48 -9.60 6.30
C GLN A 98 20.49 -10.83 5.38
N PRO A 99 21.69 -11.30 4.98
CA PRO A 99 21.85 -12.43 4.06
C PRO A 99 21.49 -13.79 4.66
N GLU A 100 21.52 -13.94 5.98
CA GLU A 100 21.29 -15.21 6.67
C GLU A 100 20.00 -15.14 7.49
N GLU A 101 19.26 -16.26 7.56
CA GLU A 101 18.05 -16.41 8.39
C GLU A 101 16.96 -15.33 8.15
N ASN A 102 16.84 -14.84 6.92
CA ASN A 102 15.88 -13.79 6.57
C ASN A 102 14.62 -14.36 5.90
N LEU A 103 13.45 -14.00 6.43
CA LEU A 103 12.14 -14.36 5.85
C LEU A 103 11.96 -13.90 4.39
N ALA A 104 12.69 -12.87 3.96
CA ALA A 104 12.71 -12.39 2.58
C ALA A 104 13.00 -13.51 1.57
N ASP A 105 13.85 -14.49 1.91
CA ASP A 105 14.18 -15.61 1.02
C ASP A 105 12.95 -16.43 0.66
N TYR A 106 12.13 -16.74 1.67
CA TYR A 106 10.90 -17.50 1.47
C TYR A 106 9.95 -16.75 0.52
N TYR A 107 9.78 -15.44 0.74
CA TYR A 107 8.90 -14.63 -0.10
C TYR A 107 9.40 -14.48 -1.55
N ILE A 108 10.69 -14.21 -1.74
CA ILE A 108 11.33 -14.11 -3.07
C ILE A 108 11.17 -15.43 -3.83
N ASN A 109 11.52 -16.55 -3.18
CA ASN A 109 11.41 -17.88 -3.79
C ASN A 109 9.96 -18.23 -4.16
N THR A 110 8.99 -17.82 -3.33
CA THR A 110 7.57 -18.07 -3.59
C THR A 110 7.08 -17.34 -4.84
N ILE A 111 7.52 -16.08 -5.04
CA ILE A 111 7.21 -15.33 -6.26
C ILE A 111 7.93 -15.90 -7.48
N GLN A 112 9.23 -16.16 -7.37
CA GLN A 112 10.06 -16.58 -8.49
C GLN A 112 9.69 -17.97 -9.02
N LYS A 113 9.15 -18.86 -8.17
CA LYS A 113 8.62 -20.17 -8.60
C LYS A 113 7.51 -20.04 -9.64
N ASN A 114 6.79 -18.92 -9.68
CA ASN A 114 5.74 -18.66 -10.67
C ASN A 114 6.17 -17.55 -11.64
N GLN A 115 7.16 -17.87 -12.47
CA GLN A 115 7.71 -16.91 -13.45
C GLN A 115 6.64 -16.34 -14.38
N THR A 116 5.68 -17.16 -14.82
CA THR A 116 4.56 -16.70 -15.66
C THR A 116 3.69 -15.66 -14.94
N ALA A 117 3.38 -15.85 -13.66
CA ALA A 117 2.64 -14.86 -12.88
C ALA A 117 3.45 -13.58 -12.63
N LEU A 118 4.77 -13.71 -12.44
CA LEU A 118 5.67 -12.56 -12.30
C LEU A 118 5.72 -11.72 -13.60
N ASP A 119 5.84 -12.38 -14.75
CA ASP A 119 5.82 -11.71 -16.06
C ASP A 119 4.47 -11.04 -16.32
N ALA A 120 3.36 -11.71 -16.00
CA ALA A 120 2.03 -11.13 -16.06
C ALA A 120 1.90 -9.89 -15.16
N THR A 121 2.51 -9.92 -13.97
CA THR A 121 2.51 -8.77 -13.05
C THR A 121 3.31 -7.59 -13.60
N ASN A 122 4.49 -7.86 -14.16
CA ASN A 122 5.32 -6.84 -14.81
C ASN A 122 4.59 -6.17 -15.99
N GLN A 123 3.91 -6.96 -16.82
CA GLN A 123 3.08 -6.43 -17.91
C GLN A 123 1.90 -5.62 -17.38
N THR A 124 1.29 -6.05 -16.27
CA THR A 124 0.17 -5.36 -15.63
C THR A 124 0.59 -3.97 -15.13
N ILE A 125 1.78 -3.84 -14.54
CA ILE A 125 2.32 -2.55 -14.09
C ILE A 125 2.62 -1.62 -15.27
N LYS A 126 3.20 -2.13 -16.36
CA LYS A 126 3.42 -1.33 -17.58
C LYS A 126 2.10 -0.77 -18.12
N LYS A 127 1.06 -1.60 -18.19
CA LYS A 127 -0.30 -1.19 -18.61
C LYS A 127 -0.92 -0.17 -17.64
N TYR A 128 -0.74 -0.34 -16.33
CA TYR A 128 -1.20 0.61 -15.34
C TYR A 128 -0.54 1.99 -15.49
N ASN A 129 0.78 2.03 -15.69
CA ASN A 129 1.50 3.28 -15.88
C ASN A 129 1.08 4.00 -17.17
N ALA A 130 0.86 3.25 -18.27
CA ALA A 130 0.31 3.80 -19.50
C ALA A 130 -1.10 4.37 -19.29
N ALA A 131 -1.95 3.68 -18.54
CA ALA A 131 -3.31 4.15 -18.26
C ALA A 131 -3.33 5.39 -17.36
N LEU A 132 -2.42 5.46 -16.38
CA LEU A 132 -2.24 6.63 -15.54
C LEU A 132 -1.77 7.83 -16.36
N ALA A 133 -0.86 7.63 -17.32
CA ALA A 133 -0.42 8.69 -18.23
C ALA A 133 -1.56 9.16 -19.14
N ALA A 134 -2.34 8.22 -19.70
CA ALA A 134 -3.51 8.53 -20.51
C ALA A 134 -4.56 9.34 -19.72
N ALA A 135 -4.85 8.94 -18.48
CA ALA A 135 -5.78 9.67 -17.60
C ALA A 135 -5.30 11.10 -17.31
N LYS A 136 -4.01 11.28 -17.02
CA LYS A 136 -3.42 12.61 -16.83
C LYS A 136 -3.43 13.46 -18.10
N GLY A 137 -3.33 12.83 -19.27
CA GLY A 137 -3.40 13.49 -20.57
C GLY A 137 -4.82 13.75 -21.08
N GLY A 138 -5.87 13.48 -20.28
CA GLY A 138 -7.27 13.69 -20.66
C GLY A 138 -7.87 12.60 -21.56
N ASN A 139 -7.11 11.55 -21.90
CA ASN A 139 -7.57 10.44 -22.71
C ASN A 139 -8.29 9.39 -21.85
N GLU A 140 -9.45 9.75 -21.30
CA GLU A 140 -10.17 8.95 -20.30
C GLU A 140 -10.64 7.59 -20.82
N ASP A 141 -11.15 7.53 -22.05
CA ASP A 141 -11.63 6.27 -22.64
C ASP A 141 -10.50 5.24 -22.76
N LEU A 142 -9.33 5.68 -23.25
CA LEU A 142 -8.15 4.84 -23.34
C LEU A 142 -7.70 4.37 -21.95
N ALA A 143 -7.69 5.27 -20.97
CA ALA A 143 -7.34 4.94 -19.59
C ALA A 143 -8.29 3.91 -18.99
N ILE A 144 -9.61 4.06 -19.17
CA ILE A 144 -10.62 3.10 -18.71
C ILE A 144 -10.41 1.73 -19.36
N ILE A 145 -10.20 1.67 -20.68
CA ILE A 145 -9.97 0.41 -21.41
C ILE A 145 -8.73 -0.31 -20.87
N GLN A 146 -7.64 0.42 -20.68
CA GLN A 146 -6.40 -0.15 -20.15
C GLN A 146 -6.55 -0.60 -18.70
N LEU A 147 -7.19 0.22 -17.86
CA LEU A 147 -7.42 -0.12 -16.44
C LEU A 147 -8.33 -1.33 -16.27
N ARG A 148 -9.34 -1.51 -17.12
CA ARG A 148 -10.18 -2.73 -17.12
C ARG A 148 -9.34 -3.99 -17.33
N LYS A 149 -8.35 -3.93 -18.22
CA LYS A 149 -7.40 -5.05 -18.42
C LYS A 149 -6.52 -5.25 -17.19
N VAL A 150 -6.02 -4.17 -16.60
CA VAL A 150 -5.18 -4.21 -15.38
C VAL A 150 -5.92 -4.89 -14.23
N VAL A 151 -7.14 -4.44 -13.91
CA VAL A 151 -7.92 -5.01 -12.79
C VAL A 151 -8.45 -6.42 -13.07
N GLY A 152 -8.53 -6.82 -14.34
CA GLY A 152 -8.86 -8.19 -14.73
C GLY A 152 -7.68 -9.15 -14.51
N LEU A 153 -6.46 -8.70 -14.80
CA LEU A 153 -5.23 -9.48 -14.58
C LEU A 153 -4.81 -9.49 -13.11
N ASN A 154 -5.02 -8.39 -12.40
CA ASN A 154 -4.67 -8.25 -10.98
C ASN A 154 -5.85 -7.63 -10.21
N PRO A 155 -6.80 -8.46 -9.73
CA PRO A 155 -7.97 -7.99 -8.99
C PRO A 155 -7.64 -7.29 -7.68
N HIS A 156 -6.51 -7.65 -7.05
CA HIS A 156 -6.07 -7.11 -5.77
C HIS A 156 -5.42 -5.72 -5.87
N PHE A 157 -5.13 -5.24 -7.09
CA PHE A 157 -4.43 -3.97 -7.27
C PHE A 157 -5.29 -2.75 -6.88
N VAL A 158 -5.19 -2.35 -5.62
CA VAL A 158 -6.05 -1.32 -4.99
C VAL A 158 -5.99 0.00 -5.76
N ARG A 159 -4.79 0.48 -6.12
CA ARG A 159 -4.63 1.76 -6.84
C ARG A 159 -5.28 1.73 -8.23
N ALA A 160 -5.20 0.61 -8.94
CA ALA A 160 -5.84 0.47 -10.25
C ALA A 160 -7.38 0.49 -10.13
N GLN A 161 -7.94 -0.18 -9.12
CA GLN A 161 -9.38 -0.13 -8.84
C GLN A 161 -9.83 1.29 -8.50
N GLN A 162 -9.06 2.01 -7.68
CA GLN A 162 -9.35 3.40 -7.30
C GLN A 162 -9.28 4.36 -8.49
N LEU A 163 -8.25 4.25 -9.33
CA LEU A 163 -8.12 5.09 -10.52
C LEU A 163 -9.24 4.83 -11.52
N LEU A 164 -9.59 3.56 -11.74
CA LEU A 164 -10.74 3.20 -12.59
C LEU A 164 -12.05 3.73 -12.02
N ALA A 165 -12.24 3.63 -10.70
CA ALA A 165 -13.42 4.19 -10.04
C ALA A 165 -13.48 5.71 -10.18
N LEU A 166 -12.36 6.42 -10.04
CA LEU A 166 -12.28 7.87 -10.21
C LEU A 166 -12.70 8.30 -11.62
N LEU A 167 -12.21 7.60 -12.66
CA LEU A 167 -12.63 7.85 -14.04
C LEU A 167 -14.13 7.59 -14.23
N TYR A 168 -14.67 6.52 -13.62
CA TYR A 168 -16.11 6.27 -13.64
C TYR A 168 -16.93 7.33 -12.92
N ILE A 169 -16.43 7.88 -11.81
CA ILE A 169 -17.06 9.03 -11.12
C ILE A 169 -17.10 10.24 -12.04
N HIS A 170 -16.01 10.51 -12.77
CA HIS A 170 -15.91 11.64 -13.69
C HIS A 170 -16.96 11.58 -14.81
N ILE A 171 -17.13 10.40 -15.44
CA ILE A 171 -18.18 10.17 -16.44
C ILE A 171 -19.57 9.89 -15.83
N LYS A 172 -19.74 10.07 -14.52
CA LYS A 172 -20.99 9.88 -13.76
C LYS A 172 -21.55 8.45 -13.77
N ASP A 173 -20.75 7.44 -14.13
CA ASP A 173 -21.12 6.03 -13.98
C ASP A 173 -20.85 5.53 -12.56
N TYR A 174 -21.68 6.02 -11.63
CA TYR A 174 -21.61 5.67 -10.22
C TYR A 174 -21.82 4.18 -9.93
N SER A 175 -22.46 3.46 -10.84
CA SER A 175 -22.70 2.01 -10.71
C SER A 175 -21.40 1.22 -10.84
N LYS A 176 -20.60 1.50 -11.87
CA LYS A 176 -19.31 0.84 -12.09
C LYS A 176 -18.26 1.32 -11.10
N ALA A 177 -18.26 2.61 -10.76
CA ALA A 177 -17.37 3.16 -9.75
C ALA A 177 -17.52 2.43 -8.39
N ALA A 178 -18.76 2.28 -7.90
CA ALA A 178 -19.02 1.58 -6.65
C ALA A 178 -18.56 0.11 -6.67
N LYS A 179 -18.69 -0.59 -7.80
CA LYS A 179 -18.19 -1.98 -7.95
C LYS A 179 -16.67 -2.05 -7.80
N CYS A 180 -15.93 -1.14 -8.45
CA CYS A 180 -14.47 -1.05 -8.33
C CYS A 180 -14.05 -0.75 -6.89
N LEU A 181 -14.68 0.22 -6.24
CA LEU A 181 -14.36 0.61 -4.86
C LEU A 181 -14.68 -0.50 -3.85
N ASN A 182 -15.78 -1.23 -4.04
CA ASN A 182 -16.10 -2.38 -3.19
C ASN A 182 -15.06 -3.51 -3.33
N ARG A 183 -14.48 -3.71 -4.52
CA ARG A 183 -13.35 -4.63 -4.69
C ARG A 183 -12.11 -4.13 -3.97
N ALA A 184 -11.78 -2.84 -4.10
CA ALA A 184 -10.66 -2.22 -3.37
C ALA A 184 -10.84 -2.36 -1.84
N ARG A 185 -12.06 -2.12 -1.34
CA ARG A 185 -12.40 -2.23 0.10
C ARG A 185 -12.32 -3.66 0.63
N LYS A 186 -12.44 -4.69 -0.22
CA LYS A 186 -12.21 -6.09 0.19
C LYS A 186 -10.73 -6.43 0.38
N VAL A 187 -9.83 -5.58 -0.10
CA VAL A 187 -8.37 -5.76 0.05
C VAL A 187 -7.86 -4.88 1.18
N ASP A 188 -8.21 -3.59 1.15
CA ASP A 188 -7.81 -2.59 2.15
C ASP A 188 -9.07 -1.95 2.74
N PHE A 189 -9.44 -2.38 3.94
CA PHE A 189 -10.74 -2.10 4.55
C PHE A 189 -10.85 -0.63 4.96
N ASN A 190 -9.74 -0.09 5.45
CA ASN A 190 -9.66 1.24 6.05
C ASN A 190 -8.97 2.26 5.12
N ASN A 191 -8.88 1.95 3.82
CA ASN A 191 -8.33 2.88 2.84
C ASN A 191 -9.15 4.18 2.77
N THR A 192 -8.57 5.28 3.28
CA THR A 192 -9.27 6.55 3.35
C THR A 192 -9.71 7.08 1.99
N THR A 193 -8.94 6.82 0.92
CA THR A 193 -9.28 7.25 -0.44
C THR A 193 -10.49 6.48 -0.96
N THR A 194 -10.51 5.15 -0.79
CA THR A 194 -11.65 4.31 -1.17
C THR A 194 -12.92 4.73 -0.43
N LEU A 195 -12.81 4.97 0.88
CA LEU A 195 -13.96 5.37 1.71
C LEU A 195 -14.50 6.74 1.31
N LYS A 196 -13.61 7.71 1.00
CA LYS A 196 -14.01 9.03 0.49
C LYS A 196 -14.79 8.93 -0.82
N TYR A 197 -14.29 8.16 -1.78
CA TYR A 197 -14.99 7.99 -3.07
C TYR A 197 -16.33 7.26 -2.91
N LEU A 198 -16.43 6.28 -2.01
CA LEU A 198 -17.70 5.61 -1.71
C LEU A 198 -18.73 6.57 -1.11
N HIS A 199 -18.30 7.43 -0.18
CA HIS A 199 -19.15 8.46 0.41
C HIS A 199 -19.62 9.48 -0.63
N GLU A 200 -18.71 9.95 -1.50
CA GLU A 200 -19.07 10.86 -2.58
C GLU A 200 -20.17 10.26 -3.49
N ILE A 201 -20.01 9.00 -3.88
CA ILE A 201 -21.01 8.29 -4.70
C ILE A 201 -22.36 8.18 -4.00
N SER A 202 -22.39 7.87 -2.69
CA SER A 202 -23.66 7.76 -1.96
C SER A 202 -24.39 9.10 -1.91
N THR A 203 -23.68 10.19 -1.61
CA THR A 203 -24.30 11.54 -1.57
C THR A 203 -24.88 11.97 -2.93
N LYS A 204 -24.23 11.60 -4.04
CA LYS A 204 -24.71 11.92 -5.39
C LYS A 204 -25.95 11.09 -5.77
N LYS A 205 -26.03 9.84 -5.32
CA LYS A 205 -27.23 9.00 -5.52
C LYS A 205 -28.43 9.52 -4.76
N ASP A 206 -28.26 9.93 -3.50
CA ASP A 206 -29.35 10.47 -2.68
C ASP A 206 -29.91 11.77 -3.26
N ARG A 207 -29.06 12.62 -3.87
CA ARG A 207 -29.52 13.83 -4.57
C ARG A 207 -30.24 13.55 -5.89
N SER A 208 -30.01 12.38 -6.50
CA SER A 208 -30.64 11.99 -7.77
C SER A 208 -32.00 11.29 -7.59
N GLN A 209 -32.35 10.88 -6.36
CA GLN A 209 -33.70 10.42 -6.03
C GLN A 209 -34.50 11.62 -5.52
N PRO A 210 -35.61 12.04 -6.19
CA PRO A 210 -36.48 13.04 -5.60
C PRO A 210 -36.99 12.48 -4.27
N GLN A 211 -36.84 13.26 -3.20
CA GLN A 211 -37.41 12.95 -1.89
C GLN A 211 -38.88 12.62 -2.10
N ARG A 212 -39.24 11.33 -2.08
CA ARG A 212 -40.62 10.92 -1.91
C ARG A 212 -40.99 11.30 -0.48
N PHE A 213 -41.41 12.55 -0.30
CA PHE A 213 -42.20 12.94 0.86
C PHE A 213 -43.36 11.96 0.92
N ARG A 214 -43.30 11.03 1.87
CA ARG A 214 -44.45 10.24 2.28
C ARG A 214 -45.40 11.23 2.95
N PHE A 215 -46.21 11.91 2.14
CA PHE A 215 -47.43 12.52 2.63
C PHE A 215 -48.33 11.37 3.07
N CYS A 216 -48.37 11.07 4.36
CA CYS A 216 -49.52 10.40 4.95
C CYS A 216 -50.69 11.40 4.89
N ALA A 217 -51.35 11.48 3.74
CA ALA A 217 -52.71 11.98 3.66
C ALA A 217 -53.60 10.97 4.40
N GLY A 218 -54.40 11.48 5.33
CA GLY A 218 -55.22 10.67 6.22
C GLY A 218 -56.35 9.95 5.50
N GLU A 219 -56.81 8.88 6.13
CA GLU A 219 -58.16 8.39 5.97
C GLU A 219 -58.89 8.63 7.29
N LYS A 220 -59.91 9.47 7.20
CA LYS A 220 -61.02 9.55 8.13
C LYS A 220 -61.79 8.24 8.02
N GLU A 221 -62.19 7.68 9.16
CA GLU A 221 -63.54 7.19 9.43
C GLU A 221 -63.73 7.06 10.95
#